data_AF-A0A8S2QZE5-F1
#
_entry.id   AF-A0A8S2QZE5-F1
#
_cell.length_a   1.000
_cell.length_b   1.000
_cell.length_c   1.000
_cell.angle_alpha   90.00
_cell.angle_beta   90.00
_cell.angle_gamma   90.00
#
_symmetry.space_group_name_H-M   'P 1'
#
loop_
_entity.id
_entity.type
_entity.pdbx_description
1 polymer ?
#
loop_
_entity_poly.entity_id
_entity_poly.type
_entity_poly.pdbx_seq_one_letter_code
_entity_poly.pdbx_strand_id
1 'polypeptide(L)'
;KGSNRLSIYDQYTLKLRELLKTTRDGEFDHFKSFKHLIIINYYGMNYANFSGILSRGLRIAPPKASPVTGYMFANNCFTTKHSPEGLMLLCEVALGKMHECYKATNLSTPTLSVGAYSTKGCGSTMSDPKEYYYTNDDVLIPMGHGIP
;
A
#
# COMPACT_ATOMS: atom_id res chain seq x y z
N LYS A 1 8.04 -14.39 -14.72
CA LYS A 1 9.44 -14.04 -14.39
C LYS A 1 9.48 -12.54 -14.19
N GLY A 2 9.85 -12.07 -13.00
CA GLY A 2 9.79 -10.66 -12.61
C GLY A 2 9.49 -10.60 -11.12
N SER A 3 10.52 -10.52 -10.30
CA SER A 3 10.38 -10.36 -8.85
C SER A 3 10.49 -8.87 -8.57
N ASN A 4 9.40 -8.22 -8.14
CA ASN A 4 9.37 -6.82 -7.71
C ASN A 4 10.08 -6.60 -6.36
N ARG A 5 11.01 -7.49 -6.00
CA ARG A 5 11.72 -7.49 -4.72
C ARG A 5 12.91 -6.56 -4.84
N LEU A 6 12.99 -5.58 -3.94
CA LEU A 6 14.18 -4.75 -3.83
C LEU A 6 15.37 -5.60 -3.35
N SER A 7 16.54 -5.36 -3.94
CA SER A 7 17.79 -6.08 -3.64
C SER A 7 18.19 -6.02 -2.17
N ILE A 8 17.82 -4.94 -1.46
CA ILE A 8 18.10 -4.72 -0.04
C ILE A 8 17.35 -5.69 0.91
N TYR A 9 16.40 -6.47 0.40
CA TYR A 9 15.67 -7.49 1.16
C TYR A 9 16.10 -8.90 0.79
N ASP A 10 17.38 -9.14 0.52
CA ASP A 10 18.00 -10.42 0.14
C ASP A 10 17.96 -11.51 1.24
N GLN A 11 17.68 -11.14 2.49
CA GLN A 11 17.69 -12.01 3.67
C GLN A 11 16.61 -13.13 3.72
N TYR A 12 15.50 -13.03 2.97
CA TYR A 12 14.41 -14.02 2.98
C TYR A 12 13.68 -14.12 1.64
N THR A 13 13.15 -15.28 1.28
CA THR A 13 12.28 -15.42 0.09
C THR A 13 10.81 -15.43 0.50
N LEU A 14 9.95 -14.87 -0.37
CA LEU A 14 8.49 -14.95 -0.20
C LEU A 14 7.94 -16.07 -1.06
N LYS A 15 7.09 -16.91 -0.45
CA LYS A 15 6.34 -17.95 -1.15
C LYS A 15 4.85 -17.68 -0.93
N LEU A 16 4.13 -17.42 -2.02
CA LEU A 16 2.67 -17.35 -1.97
C LEU A 16 2.13 -18.73 -1.56
N ARG A 17 1.38 -18.78 -0.46
CA ARG A 17 0.71 -19.99 0.00
C ARG A 17 -0.74 -20.04 -0.45
N GLU A 18 -1.43 -18.92 -0.28
CA GLU A 18 -2.85 -18.82 -0.57
C GLU A 18 -3.18 -17.40 -1.05
N LEU A 19 -4.15 -17.32 -1.96
CA LEU A 19 -4.69 -16.07 -2.46
C LEU A 19 -6.20 -16.08 -2.25
N LEU A 20 -6.66 -15.15 -1.40
CA LEU A 20 -8.07 -15.00 -1.08
C LEU A 20 -8.59 -13.72 -1.71
N LYS A 21 -9.67 -13.83 -2.49
CA LYS A 21 -10.41 -12.66 -2.97
C LYS A 21 -11.49 -12.32 -1.94
N THR A 22 -11.49 -11.07 -1.48
CA THR A 22 -12.48 -10.56 -0.54
C THR A 22 -13.26 -9.40 -1.15
N THR A 23 -14.55 -9.33 -0.85
CA THR A 23 -15.40 -8.18 -1.18
C THR A 23 -16.13 -7.79 0.09
N ARG A 24 -16.02 -6.51 0.47
CA ARG A 24 -16.68 -6.00 1.66
C ARG A 24 -17.92 -5.21 1.27
N ASP A 25 -19.02 -5.49 1.96
CA ASP A 25 -20.31 -4.86 1.66
C ASP A 25 -20.21 -3.33 1.72
N GLY A 26 -20.70 -2.69 0.67
CA GLY A 26 -20.71 -1.24 0.50
C GLY A 26 -19.38 -0.60 0.06
N GLU A 27 -18.24 -1.32 0.05
CA GLU A 27 -16.97 -0.72 -0.42
C GLU A 27 -17.00 -0.40 -1.91
N PHE A 28 -17.55 -1.29 -2.72
CA PHE A 28 -17.67 -1.06 -4.16
C PHE A 28 -18.47 0.22 -4.46
N ASP A 29 -19.61 0.40 -3.81
CA ASP A 29 -20.45 1.58 -3.99
C ASP A 29 -19.79 2.87 -3.50
N HIS A 30 -18.99 2.79 -2.45
CA HIS A 30 -18.20 3.92 -1.97
C HIS A 30 -17.03 4.23 -2.91
N PHE A 31 -16.43 3.20 -3.51
CA PHE A 31 -15.23 3.32 -4.33
C PHE A 31 -15.52 3.74 -5.78
N LYS A 32 -16.64 3.31 -6.37
CA LYS A 32 -16.96 3.50 -7.81
C LYS A 32 -16.95 4.96 -8.29
N SER A 33 -17.11 5.93 -7.39
CA SER A 33 -17.04 7.35 -7.74
C SER A 33 -15.62 7.86 -7.96
N PHE A 34 -14.60 7.15 -7.48
CA PHE A 34 -13.20 7.54 -7.65
C PHE A 34 -12.67 6.98 -8.98
N LYS A 35 -12.32 7.86 -9.91
CA LYS A 35 -11.93 7.49 -11.28
C LYS A 35 -10.47 7.77 -11.63
N HIS A 36 -9.63 8.09 -10.65
CA HIS A 36 -8.30 8.64 -10.91
C HIS A 36 -7.19 7.84 -10.22
N LEU A 37 -6.35 7.21 -11.04
CA LEU A 37 -5.16 6.43 -10.69
C LEU A 37 -5.40 5.45 -9.55
N ILE A 38 -5.91 4.27 -9.90
CA ILE A 38 -6.12 3.18 -8.97
C ILE A 38 -4.86 2.32 -8.98
N ILE A 39 -4.15 2.27 -7.85
CA ILE A 39 -2.96 1.44 -7.68
C ILE A 39 -3.26 0.29 -6.72
N ILE A 40 -2.77 -0.90 -7.04
CA ILE A 40 -2.71 -2.00 -6.08
C ILE A 40 -1.55 -1.75 -5.10
N ASN A 41 -1.89 -1.48 -3.83
CA ASN A 41 -0.90 -1.32 -2.76
C ASN A 41 -0.87 -2.53 -1.84
N TYR A 42 0.34 -2.84 -1.37
CA TYR A 42 0.59 -3.93 -0.43
C TYR A 42 0.52 -3.42 1.01
N TYR A 43 -0.27 -4.08 1.84
CA TYR A 43 -0.32 -3.81 3.28
C TYR A 43 0.05 -5.08 4.05
N GLY A 44 1.26 -5.11 4.59
CA GLY A 44 1.68 -6.14 5.54
C GLY A 44 1.09 -5.91 6.93
N MET A 45 0.47 -6.94 7.52
CA MET A 45 -0.19 -6.82 8.83
C MET A 45 -0.07 -8.06 9.69
N ASN A 46 -0.15 -7.86 11.02
CA ASN A 46 -0.32 -8.92 11.99
C ASN A 46 -1.73 -9.53 11.88
N TYR A 47 -1.85 -10.86 12.03
CA TYR A 47 -3.10 -11.61 12.10
C TYR A 47 -4.16 -10.97 13.01
N ALA A 48 -3.77 -10.42 14.16
CA ALA A 48 -4.69 -9.81 15.12
C ALA A 48 -5.47 -8.60 14.53
N ASN A 49 -4.88 -7.89 13.58
CA ASN A 49 -5.50 -6.72 12.95
C ASN A 49 -6.37 -7.08 11.75
N PHE A 50 -6.21 -8.28 11.17
CA PHE A 50 -6.86 -8.67 9.93
C PHE A 50 -8.38 -8.78 10.08
N SER A 51 -8.88 -9.38 11.17
CA SER A 51 -10.31 -9.47 11.45
C SER A 51 -10.98 -8.10 11.63
N GLY A 52 -10.27 -7.15 12.24
CA GLY A 52 -10.72 -5.77 12.38
C GLY A 52 -10.85 -5.06 11.03
N ILE A 53 -9.87 -5.24 10.14
CA ILE A 53 -9.89 -4.65 8.80
C ILE A 53 -10.99 -5.26 7.93
N LEU A 54 -11.14 -6.59 7.94
CA LEU A 54 -12.20 -7.24 7.16
C LEU A 54 -13.61 -6.85 7.64
N SER A 55 -13.80 -6.66 8.94
CA SER A 55 -15.11 -6.28 9.50
C SER A 55 -15.43 -4.80 9.34
N ARG A 56 -14.43 -3.91 9.36
CA ARG A 56 -14.66 -2.47 9.51
C ARG A 56 -13.98 -1.59 8.46
N GLY A 57 -13.23 -2.18 7.53
CA GLY A 57 -12.37 -1.48 6.59
C GLY A 57 -11.08 -0.94 7.23
N LEU A 58 -10.16 -0.49 6.39
CA LEU A 58 -8.99 0.29 6.81
C LEU A 58 -9.45 1.65 7.35
N ARG A 59 -8.94 2.05 8.52
CA ARG A 59 -9.33 3.29 9.20
C ARG A 59 -8.14 4.22 9.39
N ILE A 60 -8.39 5.51 9.26
CA ILE A 60 -7.42 6.55 9.61
C ILE A 60 -7.22 6.53 11.13
N ALA A 61 -5.97 6.62 11.57
CA ALA A 61 -5.65 6.71 12.99
C ALA A 61 -6.33 7.94 13.60
N PRO A 62 -6.95 7.82 14.78
CA PRO A 62 -7.59 8.96 15.42
C PRO A 62 -6.55 10.04 15.78
N PRO A 63 -6.91 11.34 15.75
CA PRO A 63 -5.96 12.45 15.94
C PRO A 63 -5.17 12.42 17.26
N LYS A 64 -5.66 11.69 18.27
CA LYS A 64 -5.08 11.59 19.62
C LYS A 64 -4.14 10.39 19.79
N ALA A 65 -3.97 9.54 18.78
CA ALA A 65 -3.17 8.31 18.90
C ALA A 65 -1.67 8.57 18.71
N SER A 66 -0.95 8.81 19.83
CA SER A 66 0.51 8.57 20.03
C SER A 66 1.48 9.36 19.11
N PRO A 67 2.78 9.53 19.44
CA PRO A 67 3.69 10.39 18.68
C PRO A 67 3.70 10.06 17.18
N VAL A 68 3.71 11.10 16.34
CA VAL A 68 3.65 11.03 14.86
C VAL A 68 4.86 10.28 14.25
N THR A 69 5.83 9.91 15.07
CA THR A 69 7.01 9.10 14.75
C THR A 69 6.64 7.62 14.65
N GLY A 70 6.12 7.19 13.50
CA GLY A 70 5.82 5.77 13.24
C GLY A 70 4.93 5.48 12.04
N TYR A 71 4.29 6.50 11.46
CA TYR A 71 3.32 6.34 10.36
C TYR A 71 3.93 6.23 8.96
N MET A 72 5.23 5.89 8.84
CA MET A 72 5.86 5.73 7.54
C MET A 72 5.70 4.31 7.01
N PHE A 73 4.64 4.14 6.21
CA PHE A 73 4.40 3.13 5.17
C PHE A 73 4.49 1.64 5.53
N ALA A 74 3.59 0.87 4.92
CA ALA A 74 3.19 -0.46 5.36
C ALA A 74 4.25 -1.54 5.11
N ASN A 75 4.86 -2.05 6.18
CA ASN A 75 5.63 -3.30 6.18
C ASN A 75 5.56 -3.99 7.56
N ASN A 76 4.35 -4.11 8.11
CA ASN A 76 4.12 -4.56 9.49
C ASN A 76 3.57 -5.99 9.57
N CYS A 77 4.19 -6.95 8.89
CA CYS A 77 3.79 -8.37 8.98
C CYS A 77 4.21 -9.03 10.31
N PHE A 78 5.14 -8.44 11.08
CA PHE A 78 5.68 -8.98 12.33
C PHE A 78 6.17 -10.44 12.23
N THR A 79 6.62 -10.87 11.05
CA THR A 79 7.11 -12.23 10.81
C THR A 79 8.48 -12.43 11.46
N THR A 80 8.72 -13.61 12.02
CA THR A 80 10.01 -14.02 12.57
C THR A 80 10.45 -15.35 11.97
N LYS A 81 11.70 -15.77 12.18
CA LYS A 81 12.16 -17.10 11.75
C LYS A 81 11.32 -18.25 12.36
N HIS A 82 10.77 -18.04 13.55
CA HIS A 82 9.93 -19.02 14.26
C HIS A 82 8.45 -18.89 13.92
N SER A 83 8.02 -17.77 13.35
CA SER A 83 6.66 -17.52 12.86
C SER A 83 6.75 -16.84 11.48
N PRO A 84 7.07 -17.60 10.42
CA PRO A 84 7.43 -17.04 9.11
C PRO A 84 6.21 -16.70 8.24
N GLU A 85 5.00 -16.95 8.73
CA GLU A 85 3.76 -16.69 8.00
C GLU A 85 3.27 -15.28 8.29
N GLY A 86 2.88 -14.57 7.24
CA GLY A 86 2.34 -13.22 7.32
C GLY A 86 1.24 -13.03 6.30
N LEU A 87 0.35 -12.09 6.58
CA LEU A 87 -0.75 -11.71 5.68
C LEU A 87 -0.41 -10.40 5.00
N MET A 88 -0.74 -10.35 3.71
CA MET A 88 -0.58 -9.16 2.89
C MET A 88 -1.89 -8.89 2.18
N LEU A 89 -2.40 -7.67 2.34
CA LEU A 89 -3.60 -7.22 1.66
C LEU A 89 -3.21 -6.46 0.38
N LEU A 90 -3.91 -6.75 -0.70
CA LEU A 90 -3.85 -6.04 -1.97
C LEU A 90 -5.16 -5.27 -2.12
N CYS A 91 -5.08 -3.94 -2.18
CA CYS A 91 -6.26 -3.08 -2.35
C CYS A 91 -6.08 -2.12 -3.51
N GLU A 92 -7.16 -1.90 -4.24
CA GLU A 92 -7.32 -0.76 -5.13
C GLU A 92 -7.37 0.54 -4.32
N VAL A 93 -6.47 1.47 -4.64
CA VAL A 93 -6.40 2.78 -3.98
C VAL A 93 -6.46 3.87 -5.03
N ALA A 94 -7.53 4.67 -5.01
CA ALA A 94 -7.67 5.83 -5.88
C ALA A 94 -6.82 7.00 -5.35
N LEU A 95 -5.63 7.18 -5.93
CA LEU A 95 -4.67 8.17 -5.47
C LEU A 95 -4.95 9.57 -6.00
N GLY A 96 -5.55 9.68 -7.19
CA GLY A 96 -5.71 10.95 -7.89
C GLY A 96 -4.37 11.66 -8.11
N LYS A 97 -4.39 13.00 -8.11
CA LYS A 97 -3.17 13.80 -8.12
C LYS A 97 -2.45 13.61 -6.77
N MET A 98 -1.21 13.14 -6.82
CA MET A 98 -0.37 12.95 -5.64
C MET A 98 0.45 14.21 -5.33
N HIS A 99 0.64 14.50 -4.05
CA HIS A 99 1.64 15.43 -3.54
C HIS A 99 2.94 14.66 -3.25
N GLU A 100 4.01 14.96 -3.99
CA GLU A 100 5.29 14.27 -3.84
C GLU A 100 6.09 14.82 -2.65
N CYS A 101 6.56 13.93 -1.78
CA CYS A 101 7.37 14.25 -0.61
C CYS A 101 8.70 13.51 -0.66
N TYR A 102 9.81 14.25 -0.59
CA TYR A 102 11.18 13.70 -0.57
C TYR A 102 11.78 13.62 0.84
N LYS A 103 11.08 14.16 1.84
CA LYS A 103 11.49 14.16 3.25
C LYS A 103 10.31 13.82 4.14
N ALA A 104 10.60 13.21 5.29
CA ALA A 104 9.60 12.98 6.31
C ALA A 104 9.00 14.33 6.75
N THR A 105 7.67 14.41 6.66
CA THR A 105 6.92 15.62 7.00
C THR A 105 5.91 15.26 8.07
N ASN A 106 5.70 16.16 9.04
CA ASN A 106 4.71 15.91 10.08
C ASN A 106 3.30 15.96 9.48
N LEU A 107 2.60 14.83 9.52
CA LEU A 107 1.26 14.67 8.95
C LEU A 107 0.16 15.29 9.81
N SER A 108 0.49 15.94 10.94
CA SER A 108 -0.50 16.68 11.75
C SER A 108 -1.05 17.92 11.03
N THR A 109 -0.34 18.43 10.02
CA THR A 109 -0.74 19.58 9.18
C THR A 109 -0.32 19.34 7.73
N PRO A 110 -0.91 18.36 7.02
CA PRO A 110 -0.48 18.02 5.69
C PRO A 110 -0.96 19.10 4.72
N THR A 111 -0.06 19.99 4.30
CA THR A 111 -0.32 20.95 3.23
C THR A 111 -0.16 20.23 1.90
N LEU A 112 -1.22 19.58 1.44
CA LEU A 112 -1.23 19.00 0.10
C LEU A 112 -1.12 20.12 -0.95
N SER A 113 -0.41 19.85 -2.05
CA SER A 113 -0.41 20.77 -3.18
C SER A 113 -1.83 20.94 -3.73
N VAL A 114 -2.11 22.10 -4.34
CA VAL A 114 -3.45 22.42 -4.84
C VAL A 114 -3.96 21.31 -5.77
N GLY A 115 -5.13 20.76 -5.42
CA GLY A 115 -5.80 19.69 -6.15
C GLY A 115 -5.23 18.28 -5.92
N ALA A 116 -4.30 18.09 -4.99
CA ALA A 116 -3.82 16.76 -4.63
C ALA A 116 -4.74 16.08 -3.60
N TYR A 117 -4.91 14.76 -3.74
CA TYR A 117 -5.79 13.92 -2.91
C TYR A 117 -5.02 12.93 -2.05
N SER A 118 -3.73 12.74 -2.33
CA SER A 118 -2.87 11.78 -1.64
C SER A 118 -1.43 12.27 -1.58
N THR A 119 -0.62 11.59 -0.79
CA THR A 119 0.81 11.87 -0.64
C THR A 119 1.64 10.70 -1.17
N LYS A 120 2.70 10.98 -1.91
CA LYS A 120 3.66 9.99 -2.40
C LYS A 120 5.02 10.24 -1.76
N GLY A 121 5.46 9.31 -0.92
CA GLY A 121 6.84 9.31 -0.44
C GLY A 121 7.78 8.88 -1.56
N CYS A 122 8.58 9.80 -2.09
CA CYS A 122 9.50 9.53 -3.19
C CYS A 122 10.79 8.91 -2.64
N GLY A 123 10.92 7.59 -2.82
CA GLY A 123 12.15 6.84 -2.55
C GLY A 123 13.17 6.97 -3.68
N SER A 124 14.34 6.37 -3.48
CA SER A 124 15.44 6.33 -4.45
C SER A 124 15.32 5.21 -5.50
N THR A 125 14.22 4.47 -5.49
CA THR A 125 13.97 3.34 -6.38
C THR A 125 12.47 3.18 -6.57
N MET A 126 12.05 2.89 -7.80
CA MET A 126 10.66 2.59 -8.14
C MET A 126 10.59 1.45 -9.17
N SER A 127 9.43 0.80 -9.30
CA SER A 127 9.22 -0.15 -10.40
C SER A 127 9.28 0.57 -11.76
N ASP A 128 9.93 -0.03 -12.76
CA ASP A 128 10.04 0.54 -14.11
C ASP A 128 8.63 0.83 -14.69
N PRO A 129 8.29 2.10 -14.98
CA PRO A 129 7.01 2.46 -15.57
C PRO A 129 6.70 1.77 -16.89
N LYS A 130 7.72 1.29 -17.62
CA LYS A 130 7.53 0.56 -18.88
C LYS A 130 7.01 -0.87 -18.67
N GLU A 131 7.18 -1.42 -17.47
CA GLU A 131 6.72 -2.75 -17.10
C GLU A 131 5.40 -2.73 -16.33
N TYR A 132 4.82 -1.55 -16.16
CA TYR A 132 3.51 -1.41 -15.55
C TYR A 132 2.46 -2.18 -16.33
N TYR A 133 1.58 -2.84 -15.60
CA TYR A 133 0.47 -3.56 -16.17
C TYR A 133 -0.83 -2.83 -15.85
N TYR A 134 -1.65 -2.60 -16.86
CA TYR A 134 -2.99 -2.07 -16.70
C TYR A 134 -3.99 -3.21 -16.89
N THR A 135 -4.90 -3.35 -15.93
CA THR A 135 -6.04 -4.28 -16.06
C THR A 135 -7.06 -3.74 -17.07
N ASN A 136 -8.05 -4.56 -17.44
CA ASN A 136 -9.16 -4.13 -18.29
C ASN A 136 -10.05 -3.05 -17.64
N ASP A 137 -9.95 -2.89 -16.31
CA ASP A 137 -10.71 -1.92 -15.52
C ASP A 137 -9.89 -0.65 -15.21
N ASP A 138 -8.84 -0.38 -15.99
CA ASP A 138 -7.92 0.77 -15.86
C ASP A 138 -7.17 0.84 -14.51
N VAL A 139 -7.13 -0.27 -13.77
CA VAL A 139 -6.30 -0.39 -12.55
C VAL A 139 -4.84 -0.58 -12.93
N LEU A 140 -3.97 0.27 -12.38
CA LEU A 140 -2.52 0.20 -12.54
C LEU A 140 -1.90 -0.76 -11.51
N ILE A 141 -1.16 -1.75 -12.01
CA ILE A 141 -0.31 -2.65 -11.22
C ILE A 141 1.16 -2.28 -11.47
N PRO A 142 1.85 -1.63 -10.50
CA PRO A 142 3.26 -1.28 -10.62
C PRO A 142 4.11 -2.53 -10.43
N MET A 143 4.24 -3.30 -11.51
CA MET A 143 5.12 -4.46 -11.58
C MET A 143 6.38 -4.15 -12.38
N GLY A 144 7.36 -5.03 -12.28
CA GLY A 144 8.65 -4.84 -12.92
C GLY A 144 9.80 -4.75 -11.93
N HIS A 145 11.01 -4.72 -12.47
CA HIS A 145 12.21 -4.57 -11.67
C HIS A 145 12.32 -3.14 -11.13
N GLY A 146 13.01 -3.02 -10.00
CA GLY A 146 13.31 -1.71 -9.41
C GLY A 146 14.38 -0.99 -10.23
N ILE A 147 14.08 0.23 -10.65
CA ILE A 147 15.01 1.18 -11.25
C ILE A 147 15.22 2.37 -10.30
N PRO A 148 16.38 3.06 -10.36
CA PRO A 148 16.59 4.30 -9.63
C PRO A 148 15.51 5.35 -9.88
#